data_AF-A0A251WA76-F1
#
_entry.id   AF-A0A251WA76-F1
#
_cell.length_a   1.000
_cell.length_b   1.000
_cell.length_c   1.000
_cell.angle_alpha   90.00
_cell.angle_beta   90.00
_cell.angle_gamma   90.00
#
_symmetry.space_group_name_H-M   'P 1'
#
loop_
_entity.id
_entity.type
_entity.pdbx_description
1 polymer ?
#
loop_
_entity_poly.entity_id
_entity_poly.type
_entity_poly.pdbx_seq_one_letter_code
_entity_poly.pdbx_strand_id
1 'polypeptide(L)'
;MPYLCELNNGQRIYLDNIGQQTTMTIASSQPGQQQQSGTSFATGAWVAPPEALQFSNGAVIKLRTEQGELSIQVQGSSAAMVQGFPAGSQGQALQMQQTATMPGMQPMQPMSGMQPMQPMESMPGMQPMPGMQPMQPMQPMRMGDMQMSLNPMEMKMGNMEMKMGTPTAAASAATASVSSNASSSVASGVAHPGAAAESSTKRFCPQCGSAVQPTDRFCSSCGYPLT
;
A
#
# COMPACT_ATOMS: atom_id res chain seq x y z
N MET A 1 -16.42 2.17 -2.83
CA MET A 1 -16.69 2.51 -4.24
C MET A 1 -15.64 3.53 -4.62
N PRO A 2 -14.73 3.20 -5.55
CA PRO A 2 -13.61 4.07 -5.85
C PRO A 2 -14.03 5.32 -6.64
N TYR A 3 -13.29 6.39 -6.44
CA TYR A 3 -13.40 7.65 -7.15
C TYR A 3 -12.11 7.87 -7.96
N LEU A 4 -12.24 8.53 -9.09
CA LEU A 4 -11.18 8.91 -10.00
C LEU A 4 -11.23 10.42 -10.23
N CYS A 5 -10.08 11.08 -10.18
CA CYS A 5 -9.91 12.38 -10.78
C CYS A 5 -8.64 12.43 -11.64
N GLU A 6 -8.70 13.23 -12.69
CA GLU A 6 -7.59 13.47 -13.60
C GLU A 6 -7.02 14.85 -13.35
N LEU A 7 -5.70 14.94 -13.21
CA LEU A 7 -4.97 16.19 -13.10
C LEU A 7 -4.62 16.71 -14.50
N ASN A 8 -4.55 18.03 -14.67
CA ASN A 8 -4.11 18.67 -15.93
C ASN A 8 -2.74 18.19 -16.49
N ASN A 9 -1.90 17.56 -15.67
CA ASN A 9 -0.60 17.00 -16.11
C ASN A 9 -0.70 15.56 -16.65
N GLY A 10 -1.91 15.01 -16.80
CA GLY A 10 -2.15 13.64 -17.27
C GLY A 10 -1.97 12.56 -16.19
N GLN A 11 -1.77 12.94 -14.93
CA GLN A 11 -1.85 11.99 -13.81
C GLN A 11 -3.31 11.70 -13.46
N ARG A 12 -3.58 10.45 -13.10
CA ARG A 12 -4.87 9.96 -12.62
C ARG A 12 -4.75 9.55 -11.17
N ILE A 13 -5.63 10.06 -10.33
CA ILE A 13 -5.68 9.73 -8.90
C ILE A 13 -6.94 8.90 -8.67
N TYR A 14 -6.75 7.68 -8.16
CA TYR A 14 -7.80 6.80 -7.70
C TYR A 14 -7.86 6.86 -6.18
N LEU A 15 -9.06 6.99 -5.64
CA LEU A 15 -9.29 6.91 -4.21
C LEU A 15 -10.36 5.87 -3.93
N ASP A 16 -10.09 4.97 -3.00
CA ASP A 16 -11.09 4.04 -2.49
C ASP A 16 -11.11 4.09 -0.97
N ASN A 17 -12.29 3.98 -0.38
CA ASN A 17 -12.44 3.81 1.05
C ASN A 17 -12.90 2.40 1.35
N ILE A 18 -12.01 1.62 1.95
CA ILE A 18 -12.26 0.24 2.34
C ILE A 18 -12.24 0.18 3.86
N GLY A 19 -13.43 0.10 4.47
CA GLY A 19 -13.61 0.10 5.92
C GLY A 19 -13.30 1.47 6.54
N GLN A 20 -12.12 1.58 7.16
CA GLN A 20 -11.65 2.80 7.82
C GLN A 20 -10.37 3.36 7.14
N GLN A 21 -9.96 2.75 6.03
CA GLN A 21 -8.72 3.07 5.33
C GLN A 21 -9.03 3.62 3.95
N THR A 22 -8.53 4.83 3.68
CA THR A 22 -8.50 5.40 2.34
C THR A 22 -7.24 4.94 1.63
N THR A 23 -7.39 4.25 0.51
CA THR A 23 -6.29 3.90 -0.39
C THR A 23 -6.31 4.89 -1.56
N MET A 24 -5.16 5.51 -1.82
CA MET A 24 -4.94 6.42 -2.92
C MET A 24 -3.91 5.83 -3.87
N THR A 25 -4.27 5.69 -5.15
CA THR A 25 -3.34 5.26 -6.20
C THR A 25 -3.16 6.38 -7.20
N ILE A 26 -1.93 6.83 -7.39
CA ILE A 26 -1.55 7.84 -8.38
C ILE A 26 -0.93 7.10 -9.55
N ALA A 27 -1.50 7.24 -10.74
CA ALA A 27 -0.99 6.68 -11.97
C ALA A 27 -0.57 7.80 -12.92
N SER A 28 0.66 7.74 -13.43
CA SER A 28 1.13 8.56 -14.53
C SER A 28 1.31 7.69 -15.77
N SER A 29 0.88 8.20 -16.93
CA SER A 29 1.12 7.57 -18.22
C SER A 29 2.01 8.47 -19.05
N GLN A 30 3.29 8.10 -19.17
CA GLN A 30 4.20 8.68 -20.16
C GLN A 30 4.38 7.70 -21.32
N PRO A 31 4.68 8.17 -22.55
CA PRO A 31 4.97 7.29 -23.66
C PRO A 31 6.07 6.28 -23.27
N GLY A 32 5.75 4.98 -23.27
CA GLY A 32 6.70 3.90 -23.00
C GLY A 32 6.81 3.41 -21.54
N GLN A 33 6.25 4.12 -20.54
CA GLN A 33 6.21 3.62 -19.15
C GLN A 33 4.95 4.09 -18.40
N GLN A 34 4.24 3.14 -17.78
CA GLN A 34 3.14 3.41 -16.86
C GLN A 34 3.65 3.23 -15.43
N GLN A 35 3.76 4.33 -14.68
CA GLN A 35 4.16 4.31 -13.27
C GLN A 35 2.92 4.46 -12.40
N GLN A 36 2.83 3.64 -11.36
CA GLN A 36 1.77 3.72 -10.36
C GLN A 36 2.38 3.75 -8.96
N SER A 37 1.77 4.51 -8.06
CA SER A 37 2.19 4.63 -6.66
C SER A 37 0.95 4.61 -5.79
N GLY A 38 0.90 3.68 -4.83
CA GLY A 38 -0.23 3.48 -3.92
C GLY A 38 0.16 3.86 -2.49
N THR A 39 -0.64 4.72 -1.87
CA THR A 39 -0.49 5.13 -0.46
C THR A 39 -1.80 4.89 0.26
N SER A 40 -1.75 4.46 1.53
CA SER A 40 -2.96 4.26 2.32
C SER A 40 -2.94 5.09 3.59
N PHE A 41 -4.14 5.51 4.03
CA PHE A 41 -4.33 6.46 5.11
C PHE A 41 -5.48 6.00 6.01
N ALA A 42 -5.28 6.01 7.33
CA ALA A 42 -6.36 5.77 8.30
C ALA A 42 -7.21 7.04 8.45
N THR A 43 -8.21 7.21 7.58
CA THR A 43 -9.09 8.40 7.53
C THR A 43 -10.44 8.18 8.22
N GLY A 44 -10.81 6.91 8.42
CA GLY A 44 -12.16 6.50 8.78
C GLY A 44 -13.13 6.45 7.61
N ALA A 45 -14.39 6.13 7.92
CA ALA A 45 -15.48 6.04 6.94
C ALA A 45 -15.83 7.43 6.37
N TRP A 46 -16.01 7.51 5.05
CA TRP A 46 -16.44 8.74 4.39
C TRP A 46 -17.95 8.93 4.59
N VAL A 47 -18.34 10.15 4.95
CA VAL A 47 -19.74 10.56 5.12
C VAL A 47 -20.25 11.42 3.95
N ALA A 48 -19.35 11.82 3.05
CA ALA A 48 -19.70 12.51 1.81
C ALA A 48 -18.71 12.13 0.69
N PRO A 49 -19.06 12.36 -0.58
CA PRO A 49 -18.12 12.19 -1.69
C PRO A 49 -16.85 13.03 -1.49
N PRO A 50 -15.67 12.50 -1.84
CA PRO A 50 -14.43 13.25 -1.81
C PRO A 50 -14.47 14.42 -2.81
N GLU A 51 -13.80 15.52 -2.49
CA GLU A 51 -13.66 16.69 -3.35
C GLU A 51 -12.18 16.89 -3.71
N ALA A 52 -11.88 17.22 -4.97
CA ALA A 52 -10.50 17.45 -5.41
C ALA A 52 -10.31 18.90 -5.87
N LEU A 53 -9.21 19.51 -5.43
CA LEU A 53 -8.79 20.85 -5.83
C LEU A 53 -7.40 20.76 -6.46
N GLN A 54 -7.24 21.29 -7.67
CA GLN A 54 -5.97 21.36 -8.37
C GLN A 54 -5.28 22.70 -8.15
N PHE A 55 -3.96 22.65 -7.97
CA PHE A 55 -3.05 23.78 -7.86
C PHE A 55 -1.93 23.65 -8.89
N SER A 56 -1.15 24.72 -9.06
CA SER A 56 -0.01 24.75 -9.98
C SER A 56 1.08 23.74 -9.63
N ASN A 57 1.20 23.31 -8.37
CA ASN A 57 2.23 22.38 -7.90
C ASN A 57 1.68 21.02 -7.42
N GLY A 58 0.40 20.72 -7.64
CA GLY A 58 -0.18 19.47 -7.16
C GLY A 58 -1.70 19.51 -7.06
N ALA A 59 -2.25 18.62 -6.24
CA ALA A 59 -3.67 18.58 -5.94
C ALA A 59 -3.90 18.37 -4.45
N VAL A 60 -5.08 18.75 -3.98
CA VAL A 60 -5.54 18.47 -2.61
C VAL A 60 -6.87 17.78 -2.70
N ILE A 61 -6.96 16.63 -2.03
CA ILE A 61 -8.20 15.89 -1.88
C ILE A 61 -8.76 16.15 -0.51
N LYS A 62 -9.98 16.67 -0.45
CA LYS A 62 -10.74 16.86 0.78
C LYS A 62 -11.64 15.67 1.00
N LEU A 63 -11.55 15.10 2.19
CA LEU A 63 -12.33 13.97 2.64
C LEU A 63 -13.17 14.41 3.84
N ARG A 64 -14.49 14.22 3.75
CA ARG A 64 -15.38 14.39 4.89
C ARG A 64 -15.64 13.01 5.50
N THR A 65 -15.15 12.81 6.72
CA THR A 65 -15.25 11.54 7.43
C THR A 65 -16.05 11.70 8.72
N GLU A 66 -16.38 10.60 9.37
CA GLU A 66 -17.07 10.63 10.67
C GLU A 66 -16.26 11.38 11.75
N GLN A 67 -14.95 11.45 11.60
CA GLN A 67 -14.03 12.10 12.54
C GLN A 67 -13.81 13.59 12.23
N GLY A 68 -14.31 14.09 11.10
CA GLY A 68 -14.13 15.49 10.67
C GLY A 68 -13.70 15.61 9.21
N GLU A 69 -13.24 16.81 8.84
CA GLU A 69 -12.68 17.06 7.50
C GLU A 69 -11.16 16.84 7.51
N LEU A 70 -10.69 16.00 6.60
CA LEU A 70 -9.28 15.70 6.38
C LEU A 70 -8.88 16.15 4.98
N SER A 71 -7.63 16.56 4.82
CA SER A 71 -7.07 16.92 3.52
C SER A 71 -5.86 16.06 3.20
N ILE A 72 -5.77 15.57 1.98
CA ILE A 72 -4.62 14.83 1.47
C ILE A 72 -3.99 15.68 0.38
N GLN A 73 -2.76 16.12 0.60
CA GLN A 73 -1.99 16.84 -0.39
C GLN A 73 -1.23 15.86 -1.26
N VAL A 74 -1.35 16.04 -2.57
CA VAL A 74 -0.72 15.22 -3.61
C VAL A 74 0.27 16.11 -4.36
N GLN A 75 1.55 15.71 -4.37
CA GLN A 75 2.62 16.40 -5.09
C GLN A 75 3.41 15.37 -5.90
N GLY A 76 3.34 15.45 -7.23
CA GLY A 76 3.94 14.45 -8.11
C GLY A 76 3.37 13.05 -7.85
N SER A 77 4.22 12.10 -7.46
CA SER A 77 3.83 10.72 -7.17
C SER A 77 3.60 10.44 -5.67
N SER A 78 3.75 11.44 -4.81
CA SER A 78 3.58 11.29 -3.36
C SER A 78 2.29 11.95 -2.88
N ALA A 79 1.75 11.40 -1.79
CA ALA A 79 0.58 11.91 -1.11
C ALA A 79 0.84 11.94 0.40
N ALA A 80 0.43 13.02 1.06
CA ALA A 80 0.57 13.20 2.50
C ALA A 80 -0.75 13.72 3.08
N MET A 81 -1.13 13.19 4.24
CA MET A 81 -2.28 13.70 4.98
C MET A 81 -1.86 14.97 5.73
N VAL A 82 -2.68 16.01 5.61
CA VAL A 82 -2.52 17.27 6.32
C VAL A 82 -3.83 17.62 7.04
N GLN A 83 -3.71 18.06 8.29
CA GLN A 83 -4.86 18.51 9.07
C GLN A 83 -5.22 19.94 8.69
N GLY A 84 -6.37 20.09 8.05
CA GLY A 84 -6.84 21.38 7.56
C GLY A 84 -6.14 21.81 6.27
N PHE A 85 -6.90 22.56 5.48
CA PHE A 85 -6.41 23.21 4.28
C PHE A 85 -6.50 24.72 4.50
N PRO A 86 -5.44 25.52 4.22
CA PRO A 86 -5.44 26.94 4.54
C PRO A 86 -6.68 27.63 3.95
N ALA A 87 -7.40 28.37 4.79
CA ALA A 87 -8.56 29.14 4.35
C ALA A 87 -8.08 30.26 3.42
N GLY A 88 -8.35 30.14 2.12
CA GLY A 88 -7.94 31.12 1.10
C GLY A 88 -7.11 30.53 -0.04
N SER A 89 -6.66 29.28 0.04
CA SER A 89 -6.03 28.64 -1.12
C SER A 89 -7.07 28.35 -2.20
N GLN A 90 -6.99 29.10 -3.29
CA GLN A 90 -7.84 28.94 -4.46
C GLN A 90 -7.24 27.90 -5.40
N GLY A 91 -7.90 26.76 -5.49
CA GLY A 91 -7.58 25.71 -6.46
C GLY A 91 -8.74 25.53 -7.43
N GLN A 92 -8.45 25.03 -8.62
CA GLN A 92 -9.49 24.67 -9.58
C GLN A 92 -10.17 23.38 -9.10
N ALA A 93 -11.49 23.41 -8.93
CA ALA A 93 -12.24 22.21 -8.57
C ALA A 93 -12.15 21.17 -9.70
N LEU A 94 -11.72 19.96 -9.34
CA LEU A 94 -11.68 18.82 -10.23
C LEU A 94 -12.95 17.99 -10.10
N GLN A 95 -13.39 17.43 -11.23
CA GLN A 95 -14.50 16.49 -11.28
C GLN A 95 -14.07 15.16 -10.66
N MET A 96 -14.82 14.70 -9.67
CA MET A 96 -14.64 13.40 -9.03
C MET A 96 -15.60 12.40 -9.64
N GLN A 97 -15.09 11.47 -10.45
CA GLN A 97 -15.89 10.45 -11.12
C GLN A 97 -15.84 9.14 -10.34
N GLN A 98 -17.01 8.65 -9.94
CA GLN A 98 -17.10 7.31 -9.37
C GLN A 98 -16.77 6.28 -10.45
N THR A 99 -15.86 5.36 -10.13
CA THR A 99 -15.50 4.24 -10.99
C THR A 99 -15.79 2.93 -10.26
N ALA A 100 -16.18 1.89 -10.99
CA ALA A 100 -16.37 0.56 -10.41
C ALA A 100 -15.04 -0.19 -10.21
N THR A 101 -13.96 0.24 -10.87
CA THR A 101 -12.69 -0.49 -10.91
C THR A 101 -11.48 0.45 -10.79
N MET A 102 -10.57 0.12 -9.88
CA MET A 102 -9.23 0.73 -9.86
C MET A 102 -8.31 0.04 -10.89
N PRO A 103 -7.56 0.78 -11.72
CA PRO A 103 -6.59 0.19 -12.62
C PRO A 103 -5.41 -0.36 -11.82
N GLY A 104 -5.02 -1.59 -12.13
CA GLY A 104 -4.04 -2.36 -11.37
C GLY A 104 -4.60 -3.73 -10.94
N MET A 105 -5.91 -3.83 -10.74
CA MET A 105 -6.61 -5.11 -10.78
C MET A 105 -7.16 -5.32 -12.19
N GLN A 106 -6.29 -5.53 -13.17
CA GLN A 106 -6.74 -6.38 -14.27
C GLN A 106 -6.90 -7.76 -13.62
N PRO A 107 -8.13 -8.30 -13.46
CA PRO A 107 -8.22 -9.74 -13.20
C PRO A 107 -7.38 -10.38 -14.29
N MET A 108 -6.45 -11.27 -13.91
CA MET A 108 -5.81 -12.15 -14.89
C MET A 108 -6.93 -12.62 -15.80
N GLN A 109 -6.94 -12.16 -17.06
CA GLN A 109 -7.92 -12.63 -18.01
C GLN A 109 -7.67 -14.14 -18.02
N PRO A 110 -8.65 -14.99 -17.64
CA PRO A 110 -8.49 -16.42 -17.87
C PRO A 110 -8.20 -16.52 -19.36
N MET A 111 -7.10 -17.20 -19.73
CA MET A 111 -6.73 -17.41 -21.14
C MET A 111 -7.96 -17.86 -21.91
N SER A 112 -8.66 -16.92 -22.53
CA SER A 112 -9.88 -17.16 -23.30
C SER A 112 -9.39 -17.45 -24.71
N GLY A 113 -8.69 -18.58 -24.82
CA GLY A 113 -7.97 -19.02 -26.01
C GLY A 113 -8.18 -20.50 -26.35
N MET A 114 -9.07 -21.21 -25.67
CA MET A 114 -9.62 -22.46 -26.19
C MET A 114 -11.11 -22.24 -26.45
N GLN A 115 -11.41 -21.78 -27.66
CA GLN A 115 -12.78 -21.83 -28.18
C GLN A 115 -13.25 -23.30 -28.11
N PRO A 116 -14.45 -23.60 -27.59
CA PRO A 116 -15.03 -24.92 -27.77
C PRO A 116 -15.20 -25.16 -29.27
N MET A 117 -14.64 -26.25 -29.78
CA MET A 117 -14.87 -26.68 -31.16
C MET A 117 -16.38 -26.76 -31.40
N GLN A 118 -16.84 -26.09 -32.46
CA GLN A 118 -18.21 -26.25 -32.95
C GLN A 118 -18.45 -27.72 -33.33
N PRO A 119 -19.67 -28.27 -33.16
CA PRO A 119 -19.99 -29.57 -33.72
C PRO A 119 -19.96 -29.44 -35.25
N MET A 120 -19.02 -30.11 -35.89
CA MET A 120 -18.95 -30.19 -37.34
C MET A 120 -20.05 -31.15 -37.81
N GLU A 121 -21.17 -30.61 -38.26
CA GLU A 121 -22.17 -31.37 -38.99
C GLU A 121 -21.54 -31.93 -40.28
N SER A 122 -21.61 -33.25 -40.42
CA SER A 122 -21.47 -34.03 -41.66
C SER A 122 -20.14 -33.94 -42.44
N MET A 123 -19.27 -34.93 -42.21
CA MET A 123 -18.42 -35.49 -43.27
C MET A 123 -18.57 -37.01 -43.30
N PRO A 124 -18.73 -37.64 -44.49
CA PRO A 124 -18.73 -39.09 -44.61
C PRO A 124 -17.30 -39.62 -44.79
N GLY A 125 -16.98 -40.69 -44.04
CA GLY A 125 -15.96 -41.68 -44.39
C GLY A 125 -14.50 -41.28 -44.19
N MET A 126 -13.95 -41.54 -43.01
CA MET A 126 -12.51 -41.80 -42.86
C MET A 126 -12.29 -43.15 -42.19
N GLN A 127 -11.48 -43.99 -42.84
CA GLN A 127 -11.04 -45.30 -42.36
C GLN A 127 -10.36 -45.21 -40.99
N PRO A 128 -10.44 -46.26 -40.16
CA PRO A 128 -9.79 -46.26 -38.85
C PRO A 128 -8.27 -46.21 -39.01
N MET A 129 -7.63 -45.16 -38.48
CA MET A 129 -6.19 -45.12 -38.31
C MET A 129 -5.77 -46.05 -37.15
N PRO A 130 -4.65 -46.79 -37.29
CA PRO A 130 -4.10 -47.61 -36.21
C PRO A 130 -3.46 -46.75 -35.11
N GLY A 131 -3.43 -47.32 -33.90
CA GLY A 131 -3.27 -46.63 -32.62
C GLY A 131 -2.04 -45.72 -32.45
N MET A 132 -2.27 -44.60 -31.76
CA MET A 132 -1.20 -43.76 -31.23
C MET A 132 -0.50 -44.45 -30.06
N GLN A 133 0.81 -44.58 -30.18
CA GLN A 133 1.70 -45.07 -29.14
C GLN A 133 1.70 -44.13 -27.92
N PRO A 134 1.96 -44.65 -26.70
CA PRO A 134 1.98 -43.83 -25.48
C PRO A 134 3.02 -42.71 -25.58
N MET A 135 2.63 -41.52 -25.17
CA MET A 135 3.47 -40.32 -25.15
C MET A 135 4.76 -40.58 -24.36
N GLN A 136 5.88 -40.15 -24.93
CA GLN A 136 7.17 -40.11 -24.24
C GLN A 136 7.12 -39.05 -23.12
N PRO A 137 7.77 -39.28 -21.96
CA PRO A 137 7.78 -38.32 -20.87
C PRO A 137 8.41 -37.00 -21.32
N MET A 138 7.72 -35.89 -21.02
CA MET A 138 8.21 -34.54 -21.33
C MET A 138 9.60 -34.33 -20.72
N GLN A 139 10.53 -33.88 -21.56
CA GLN A 139 11.83 -33.41 -21.12
C GLN A 139 11.66 -32.16 -20.25
N PRO A 140 12.52 -31.90 -19.24
CA PRO A 140 12.36 -30.74 -18.37
C PRO A 140 12.49 -29.45 -19.18
N MET A 141 11.44 -28.63 -19.14
CA MET A 141 11.40 -27.30 -19.74
C MET A 141 12.54 -26.45 -19.18
N ARG A 142 13.50 -26.05 -20.03
CA ARG A 142 14.56 -25.11 -19.71
C ARG A 142 14.17 -23.71 -20.17
N MET A 143 13.70 -22.87 -19.24
CA MET A 143 13.44 -21.45 -19.50
C MET A 143 14.64 -20.62 -19.01
N GLY A 144 15.73 -20.62 -19.79
CA GLY A 144 16.92 -19.79 -19.52
C GLY A 144 17.71 -20.15 -18.25
N ASP A 145 18.18 -19.12 -17.53
CA ASP A 145 19.04 -19.17 -16.32
C ASP A 145 18.32 -19.68 -15.05
N MET A 146 17.04 -20.05 -15.15
CA MET A 146 16.27 -20.57 -14.02
C MET A 146 16.60 -22.05 -13.75
N GLN A 147 17.48 -22.29 -12.79
CA GLN A 147 17.86 -23.62 -12.33
C GLN A 147 17.03 -24.03 -11.10
N MET A 148 16.17 -25.03 -11.26
CA MET A 148 15.39 -25.63 -10.17
C MET A 148 16.02 -26.99 -9.81
N SER A 149 16.57 -27.11 -8.61
CA SER A 149 17.20 -28.36 -8.12
C SER A 149 16.24 -29.14 -7.21
N LEU A 150 16.10 -30.45 -7.47
CA LEU A 150 15.21 -31.38 -6.75
C LEU A 150 15.82 -31.93 -5.44
N ASN A 151 16.85 -31.28 -4.91
CA ASN A 151 17.40 -31.49 -3.57
C ASN A 151 17.39 -30.13 -2.86
N PRO A 152 17.04 -30.07 -1.56
CA PRO A 152 15.82 -29.38 -1.07
C PRO A 152 15.55 -28.06 -1.80
N MET A 153 14.34 -27.90 -2.36
CA MET A 153 13.85 -26.77 -3.17
C MET A 153 14.63 -25.44 -3.04
N GLU A 154 15.67 -25.27 -3.86
CA GLU A 154 16.38 -24.00 -4.05
C GLU A 154 15.92 -23.34 -5.36
N MET A 155 15.53 -22.07 -5.28
CA MET A 155 15.22 -21.23 -6.43
C MET A 155 16.33 -20.19 -6.62
N LYS A 156 17.05 -20.28 -7.74
CA LYS A 156 18.06 -19.28 -8.14
C LYS A 156 17.54 -18.47 -9.31
N MET A 157 17.52 -17.14 -9.17
CA MET A 157 17.18 -16.20 -10.23
C MET A 157 18.38 -15.27 -10.42
N GLY A 158 19.29 -15.65 -11.32
CA GLY A 158 20.57 -14.97 -11.51
C GLY A 158 21.42 -14.96 -10.23
N ASN A 159 21.66 -13.78 -9.66
CA ASN A 159 22.48 -13.53 -8.48
C ASN A 159 21.72 -13.54 -7.14
N MET A 160 20.42 -13.82 -7.12
CA MET A 160 19.63 -13.99 -5.89
C MET A 160 19.26 -15.47 -5.66
N GLU A 161 19.73 -16.02 -4.52
CA GLU A 161 19.43 -17.37 -4.03
C GLU A 161 18.54 -17.26 -2.79
N MET A 162 17.36 -17.90 -2.80
CA MET A 162 16.49 -18.01 -1.62
C MET A 162 16.50 -19.44 -1.08
N LYS A 163 17.04 -19.63 0.14
CA LYS A 163 16.98 -20.88 0.90
C LYS A 163 15.85 -20.80 1.95
N MET A 164 14.86 -21.69 1.88
CA MET A 164 13.80 -21.78 2.89
C MET A 164 14.26 -22.67 4.06
N GLY A 165 14.81 -22.03 5.11
CA GLY A 165 15.16 -22.68 6.37
C GLY A 165 13.94 -22.92 7.26
N THR A 166 13.98 -24.02 7.99
CA THR A 166 13.00 -24.56 8.94
C THR A 166 12.47 -23.58 10.00
N PRO A 167 11.24 -23.76 10.51
CA PRO A 167 10.67 -22.91 11.55
C PRO A 167 11.24 -23.24 12.94
N THR A 168 11.70 -22.22 13.68
CA THR A 168 11.70 -22.27 15.15
C THR A 168 10.52 -21.45 15.64
N ALA A 169 9.57 -22.15 16.25
CA ALA A 169 8.35 -21.63 16.82
C ALA A 169 8.54 -21.12 18.25
N ALA A 170 7.87 -20.01 18.58
CA ALA A 170 7.06 -19.80 19.78
C ALA A 170 6.39 -18.42 19.62
N ALA A 171 5.15 -18.30 19.12
CA ALA A 171 3.90 -18.45 19.88
C ALA A 171 4.01 -17.81 21.27
N SER A 172 3.30 -16.71 21.55
CA SER A 172 1.89 -16.84 21.90
C SER A 172 1.10 -15.57 21.62
N ALA A 173 0.01 -15.74 20.88
CA ALA A 173 -1.16 -14.88 20.93
C ALA A 173 -2.05 -15.33 22.09
N ALA A 174 -2.63 -14.39 22.84
CA ALA A 174 -3.89 -14.59 23.56
C ALA A 174 -4.48 -13.24 23.99
N THR A 175 -5.60 -12.88 23.34
CA THR A 175 -6.86 -12.34 23.92
C THR A 175 -6.81 -11.11 24.84
N ALA A 176 -7.41 -9.98 24.42
CA ALA A 176 -8.79 -9.56 24.75
C ALA A 176 -8.93 -9.19 26.24
N SER A 177 -9.52 -8.07 26.66
CA SER A 177 -10.73 -7.39 26.20
C SER A 177 -10.92 -6.14 27.09
N VAL A 178 -11.69 -5.15 26.61
CA VAL A 178 -12.62 -4.22 27.34
C VAL A 178 -12.03 -3.39 28.52
N SER A 179 -12.39 -2.16 28.85
CA SER A 179 -13.34 -1.13 28.44
C SER A 179 -13.01 0.07 29.34
N SER A 180 -12.95 1.28 28.80
CA SER A 180 -13.89 2.39 29.11
C SER A 180 -13.89 2.89 30.57
N ASN A 181 -13.27 4.05 30.81
CA ASN A 181 -13.90 5.25 31.40
C ASN A 181 -12.86 6.38 31.37
N ALA A 182 -13.02 7.44 30.59
CA ALA A 182 -14.01 8.52 30.69
C ALA A 182 -13.82 9.40 31.96
N SER A 183 -13.33 10.60 31.67
CA SER A 183 -13.77 11.88 32.26
C SER A 183 -13.27 12.32 33.63
N SER A 184 -12.39 13.31 33.57
CA SER A 184 -12.61 14.68 34.09
C SER A 184 -12.58 14.96 35.60
N SER A 185 -11.82 16.04 35.90
CA SER A 185 -11.93 16.96 37.05
C SER A 185 -11.51 16.38 38.41
N VAL A 186 -10.59 16.99 39.18
CA VAL A 186 -10.60 18.37 39.68
C VAL A 186 -9.19 18.85 40.06
N ALA A 187 -9.01 20.15 40.04
CA ALA A 187 -7.86 20.86 40.58
C ALA A 187 -7.63 20.57 42.08
N SER A 188 -6.38 20.45 42.48
CA SER A 188 -5.86 20.94 43.77
C SER A 188 -4.35 20.86 43.74
N GLY A 189 -3.72 22.03 43.74
CA GLY A 189 -2.27 22.15 43.67
C GLY A 189 -1.61 21.81 44.99
N VAL A 190 -0.31 21.56 44.91
CA VAL A 190 0.68 22.11 45.84
C VAL A 190 1.92 22.40 45.01
N ALA A 191 2.22 23.69 44.84
CA ALA A 191 3.55 24.15 44.49
C ALA A 191 4.52 23.76 45.60
N HIS A 192 5.72 23.30 45.25
CA HIS A 192 6.91 23.72 45.99
C HIS A 192 8.10 23.92 45.02
N PRO A 193 9.00 24.86 45.33
CA PRO A 193 9.94 25.48 44.42
C PRO A 193 11.35 24.90 44.57
N GLY A 194 12.27 25.27 43.67
CA GLY A 194 13.70 25.26 43.99
C GLY A 194 14.63 24.79 42.88
N ALA A 195 15.09 25.76 42.09
CA ALA A 195 16.47 25.91 41.65
C ALA A 195 17.24 24.70 41.06
N ALA A 196 17.38 24.67 39.74
CA ALA A 196 18.67 24.90 39.07
C ALA A 196 18.45 24.80 37.55
N ALA A 197 18.78 25.87 36.84
CA ALA A 197 18.85 25.86 35.40
C ALA A 197 20.08 25.06 34.98
N GLU A 198 19.87 23.84 34.48
CA GLU A 198 20.87 23.12 33.71
C GLU A 198 20.35 22.96 32.28
N SER A 199 21.07 23.57 31.35
CA SER A 199 20.85 23.55 29.91
C SER A 199 20.95 22.10 29.39
N SER A 200 19.83 21.39 29.42
CA SER A 200 19.70 20.06 28.83
C SER A 200 19.79 20.19 27.32
N THR A 201 21.01 20.08 26.78
CA THR A 201 21.24 19.97 25.34
C THR A 201 20.64 18.63 24.90
N LYS A 202 19.37 18.67 24.50
CA LYS A 202 18.64 17.49 23.99
C LYS A 202 19.43 16.93 22.81
N ARG A 203 19.95 15.72 22.98
CA ARG A 203 20.64 14.97 21.92
C ARG A 203 19.57 14.25 21.09
N PHE A 204 19.87 14.00 19.83
CA PHE A 204 19.03 13.21 18.94
C PHE A 204 19.80 11.99 18.47
N CYS A 205 19.12 10.85 18.35
CA CYS A 205 19.71 9.62 17.84
C CYS A 205 20.09 9.80 16.35
N PRO A 206 21.34 9.53 15.93
CA PRO A 206 21.75 9.68 14.54
C PRO A 206 21.14 8.62 13.61
N GLN A 207 20.56 7.54 14.14
CA GLN A 207 19.92 6.48 13.34
C GLN A 207 18.43 6.71 13.08
N CYS A 208 17.69 7.24 14.04
CA CYS A 208 16.23 7.39 13.92
C CYS A 208 15.70 8.80 14.17
N GLY A 209 16.57 9.74 14.55
CA GLY A 209 16.19 11.13 14.83
C GLY A 209 15.38 11.34 16.12
N SER A 210 15.14 10.29 16.92
CA SER A 210 14.40 10.42 18.18
C SER A 210 15.23 11.17 19.23
N ALA A 211 14.56 11.98 20.06
CA ALA A 211 15.19 12.66 21.19
C ALA A 211 15.66 11.63 22.23
N VAL A 212 16.90 11.78 22.70
CA VAL A 212 17.55 10.88 23.66
C VAL A 212 18.21 11.71 24.76
N GLN A 213 18.23 11.18 25.99
CA GLN A 213 18.89 11.85 27.10
C GLN A 213 20.41 11.65 27.04
N PRO A 214 21.21 12.60 27.55
CA PRO A 214 22.67 12.46 27.57
C PRO A 214 23.17 11.25 28.37
N THR A 215 22.33 10.72 29.28
CA THR A 215 22.61 9.54 30.11
C THR A 215 22.15 8.23 29.47
N ASP A 216 21.44 8.27 28.34
CA ASP A 216 20.97 7.06 27.67
C ASP A 216 22.12 6.34 26.98
N ARG A 217 22.35 5.07 27.34
CA ARG A 217 23.33 4.20 26.66
C ARG A 217 22.83 3.67 25.31
N PHE A 218 21.50 3.60 25.15
CA PHE A 218 20.83 3.09 23.96
C PHE A 218 19.60 3.94 23.64
N CYS A 219 19.26 4.06 22.37
CA CYS A 219 18.04 4.75 21.96
C CYS A 219 16.80 3.90 22.25
N SER A 220 15.86 4.43 23.04
CA SER A 220 14.59 3.75 23.36
C SER A 220 13.65 3.57 22.16
N SER A 221 13.90 4.28 21.05
CA SER A 221 13.08 4.22 19.83
C SER A 221 13.56 3.15 18.85
N CYS A 222 14.87 2.96 18.70
CA CYS A 222 15.43 2.03 17.70
C CYS A 222 16.47 1.03 18.23
N GLY A 223 16.83 1.08 19.51
CA GLY A 223 17.82 0.19 20.14
C GLY A 223 19.29 0.51 19.82
N TYR A 224 19.57 1.58 19.08
CA TYR A 224 20.94 1.94 18.69
C TYR A 224 21.81 2.37 19.89
N PRO A 225 23.05 1.87 20.04
CA PRO A 225 23.96 2.28 21.11
C PRO A 225 24.48 3.71 20.92
N LEU A 226 24.33 4.56 21.94
CA LEU A 226 24.72 5.99 21.93
C LEU A 226 26.07 6.25 22.61
N THR A 227 26.86 5.19 22.81
CA THR A 227 28.16 5.16 23.49
C THR A 227 29.22 6.05 22.86
#